data_AF-A0AAD5N9I5-F1
#
_entry.id   AF-A0AAD5N9I5-F1
#
_cell.length_a   1.000
_cell.length_b   1.000
_cell.length_c   1.000
_cell.angle_alpha   90.00
_cell.angle_beta   90.00
_cell.angle_gamma   90.00
#
_symmetry.space_group_name_H-M   'P 1'
#
loop_
_entity.id
_entity.type
_entity.pdbx_description
1 polymer ?
#
loop_
_entity_poly.entity_id
_entity_poly.type
_entity_poly.pdbx_seq_one_letter_code
_entity_poly.pdbx_strand_id
1 'polypeptide(L)'
;MEILTKMVSLATDLSMISLLAVISTVWGCGAMPAGQARTITFNVTGLTTLPIAMVYSTTLSIRAQVPGIASTEGGAQAFVSRLVTQTVFDVLESQGRSALLPDAVISAILGQLEVRVTYKPLRCTKVIRNPNVEMVMRAEKIGCIIIGNAVTGTCTYVNGNGMCNMPAMAKVEPVPVDHTSISGTLSTTNIIMANWSAEMWRNVVNRAIRLLSSGPFESHFFSATATVS
;
A
#
# COMPACT_ATOMS: atom_id res chain seq x y z
N MET A 1 -35.05 55.78 0.23
CA MET A 1 -34.83 54.78 1.30
C MET A 1 -36.19 54.24 1.72
N GLU A 2 -36.85 53.51 0.82
CA GLU A 2 -38.21 52.98 1.05
C GLU A 2 -38.58 51.89 0.03
N ILE A 3 -37.58 51.15 -0.47
CA ILE A 3 -37.77 50.05 -1.44
C ILE A 3 -37.15 48.73 -0.91
N LEU A 4 -36.29 48.79 0.12
CA LEU A 4 -35.64 47.60 0.69
C LEU A 4 -36.49 46.80 1.68
N THR A 5 -37.68 47.27 2.08
CA THR A 5 -38.48 46.62 3.13
C THR A 5 -39.64 45.77 2.61
N LYS A 6 -39.90 45.74 1.29
CA LYS A 6 -40.96 44.91 0.70
C LYS A 6 -40.48 43.60 0.04
N MET A 7 -39.17 43.30 0.04
CA MET A 7 -38.64 42.05 -0.52
C MET A 7 -38.53 40.90 0.49
N VAL A 8 -38.93 41.08 1.76
CA VAL A 8 -38.81 40.04 2.81
C VAL A 8 -40.13 39.32 3.12
N SER A 9 -41.24 39.72 2.51
CA SER A 9 -42.55 39.09 2.75
C SER A 9 -43.12 38.47 1.49
N LEU A 10 -42.52 37.39 1.01
CA LEU A 10 -43.22 36.28 0.33
C LEU A 10 -42.24 35.11 0.18
N ALA A 11 -41.92 34.48 1.31
CA ALA A 11 -41.33 33.15 1.31
C ALA A 11 -42.44 32.12 1.05
N THR A 12 -42.79 31.90 -0.21
CA THR A 12 -43.41 30.65 -0.66
C THR A 12 -43.39 30.65 -2.19
N ASP A 13 -42.28 30.23 -2.79
CA ASP A 13 -42.34 29.52 -4.07
C ASP A 13 -41.12 28.59 -4.21
N LEU A 14 -41.44 27.31 -4.35
CA LEU A 14 -40.62 26.12 -4.15
C LEU A 14 -39.54 25.88 -5.22
N SER A 15 -38.95 26.92 -5.83
CA SER A 15 -38.13 26.77 -7.04
C SER A 15 -36.70 27.32 -6.97
N MET A 16 -36.20 27.72 -5.78
CA MET A 16 -34.85 28.32 -5.67
C MET A 16 -33.83 27.51 -4.86
N ILE A 17 -34.16 26.29 -4.42
CA ILE A 17 -33.17 25.38 -3.80
C ILE A 17 -32.38 24.60 -4.87
N SER A 18 -32.91 24.47 -6.08
CA SER A 18 -32.24 23.77 -7.19
C SER A 18 -31.14 24.58 -7.88
N LEU A 19 -31.10 25.92 -7.74
CA LEU A 19 -30.02 26.73 -8.34
C LEU A 19 -28.80 26.93 -7.44
N LEU A 20 -28.93 26.80 -6.11
CA LEU A 20 -27.78 26.86 -5.19
C LEU A 20 -27.03 25.51 -5.07
N ALA A 21 -27.62 24.41 -5.55
CA ALA A 21 -26.97 23.11 -5.63
C ALA A 21 -26.02 22.95 -6.85
N VAL A 22 -26.03 23.89 -7.79
CA VAL A 22 -25.18 23.81 -9.01
C VAL A 22 -23.82 24.48 -8.82
N ILE A 23 -23.62 25.29 -7.77
CA ILE A 23 -22.34 25.98 -7.53
C ILE A 23 -21.34 25.07 -6.78
N SER A 24 -21.80 24.05 -6.07
CA SER A 24 -20.92 23.09 -5.37
C SER A 24 -20.35 21.99 -6.26
N THR A 25 -20.90 21.75 -7.46
CA THR A 25 -20.37 20.73 -8.39
C THR A 25 -19.21 21.23 -9.26
N VAL A 26 -19.04 22.56 -9.40
CA VAL A 26 -17.93 23.14 -10.19
C VAL A 26 -16.60 23.07 -9.42
N TRP A 27 -16.63 22.98 -8.09
CA TRP A 27 -15.42 22.90 -7.27
C TRP A 27 -14.89 21.47 -7.09
N GLY A 28 -15.70 20.44 -7.39
CA GLY A 28 -15.27 19.05 -7.21
C GLY A 28 -14.19 18.57 -8.18
N CYS A 29 -14.03 19.25 -9.32
CA CYS A 29 -13.02 18.94 -10.33
C CYS A 29 -11.92 20.01 -10.43
N GLY A 30 -11.94 21.05 -9.59
CA GLY A 30 -10.93 22.10 -9.59
C GLY A 30 -9.57 21.56 -9.18
N ALA A 31 -8.63 21.50 -10.13
CA ALA A 31 -7.23 21.24 -9.82
C ALA A 31 -6.65 22.44 -9.06
N MET A 32 -5.91 22.17 -7.97
CA MET A 32 -5.18 23.21 -7.26
C MET A 32 -4.11 23.83 -8.18
N PRO A 33 -3.79 25.13 -8.00
CA PRO A 33 -2.65 25.77 -8.64
C PRO A 33 -1.36 24.96 -8.48
N ALA A 34 -0.50 24.98 -9.50
CA ALA A 34 0.78 24.30 -9.49
C ALA A 34 1.61 24.73 -8.25
N GLY A 35 2.11 23.75 -7.50
CA GLY A 35 2.87 23.99 -6.26
C GLY A 35 2.07 23.90 -4.96
N GLN A 36 0.73 23.72 -5.02
CA GLN A 36 -0.12 23.55 -3.84
C GLN A 36 -0.51 22.09 -3.55
N ALA A 37 0.19 21.11 -4.13
CA ALA A 37 -0.13 19.71 -3.92
C ALA A 37 -0.05 19.34 -2.42
N ARG A 38 -1.11 18.73 -1.90
CA ARG A 38 -1.12 18.21 -0.53
C ARG A 38 -0.44 16.85 -0.56
N THR A 39 0.67 16.72 0.15
CA THR A 39 1.36 15.45 0.34
C THR A 39 1.16 14.96 1.77
N ILE A 40 0.78 13.69 1.91
CA ILE A 40 0.77 12.98 3.19
C ILE A 40 1.75 11.81 3.11
N THR A 41 2.32 11.43 4.24
CA THR A 41 3.19 10.25 4.34
C THR A 41 2.45 9.14 5.04
N PHE A 42 2.60 7.91 4.56
CA PHE A 42 2.09 6.72 5.22
C PHE A 42 3.22 5.73 5.50
N ASN A 43 3.04 4.95 6.56
CA ASN A 43 3.92 3.84 6.89
C ASN A 43 3.09 2.63 7.30
N VAL A 44 3.38 1.49 6.69
CA VAL A 44 2.76 0.19 6.96
C VAL A 44 3.81 -0.69 7.61
N THR A 45 3.51 -1.21 8.79
CA THR A 45 4.39 -2.10 9.55
C THR A 45 3.62 -3.34 10.00
N GLY A 46 4.33 -4.33 10.53
CA GLY A 46 3.71 -5.54 11.09
C GLY A 46 3.48 -6.66 10.08
N LEU A 47 4.16 -6.64 8.93
CA LEU A 47 4.23 -7.81 8.03
C LEU A 47 5.05 -8.91 8.72
N THR A 48 4.45 -10.08 8.93
CA THR A 48 5.13 -11.23 9.58
C THR A 48 5.79 -12.15 8.56
N THR A 49 5.29 -12.16 7.33
CA THR A 49 5.83 -12.93 6.21
C THR A 49 5.80 -12.08 4.95
N LEU A 50 6.64 -12.41 3.96
CA LEU A 50 6.69 -11.69 2.69
C LEU A 50 6.20 -12.60 1.55
N PRO A 51 5.24 -12.14 0.71
CA PRO A 51 4.95 -12.79 -0.56
C PRO A 51 6.23 -12.98 -1.39
N ILE A 52 6.35 -14.09 -2.11
CA ILE A 52 7.52 -14.37 -2.96
C ILE A 52 7.81 -13.22 -3.96
N ALA A 53 6.78 -12.54 -4.45
CA ALA A 53 6.92 -11.41 -5.38
C ALA A 53 7.50 -10.13 -4.73
N MET A 54 7.53 -10.04 -3.40
CA MET A 54 8.13 -8.93 -2.65
C MET A 54 9.63 -9.14 -2.37
N VAL A 55 10.17 -10.32 -2.65
CA VAL A 55 11.60 -10.61 -2.49
C VAL A 55 12.24 -10.84 -3.86
N TYR A 56 13.57 -10.72 -3.92
CA TYR A 56 14.29 -10.88 -5.17
C TYR A 56 15.51 -11.78 -5.07
N SER A 57 15.87 -12.38 -6.20
CA SER A 57 17.13 -13.11 -6.36
C SER A 57 17.69 -12.94 -7.76
N THR A 58 18.98 -12.59 -7.81
CA THR A 58 19.73 -12.50 -9.06
C THR A 58 20.19 -13.88 -9.55
N THR A 59 20.12 -14.91 -8.71
CA THR A 59 20.66 -16.25 -8.99
C THR A 59 19.64 -17.08 -9.79
N LEU A 60 20.04 -17.57 -10.96
CA LEU A 60 19.17 -18.38 -11.84
C LEU A 60 18.65 -19.65 -11.15
N SER A 61 19.51 -20.37 -10.42
CA SER A 61 19.11 -21.59 -9.71
C SER A 61 18.05 -21.35 -8.63
N ILE A 62 18.02 -20.15 -8.04
CA ILE A 62 16.98 -19.78 -7.07
C ILE A 62 15.68 -19.46 -7.79
N ARG A 63 15.73 -18.73 -8.89
CA ARG A 63 14.54 -18.44 -9.71
C ARG A 63 13.89 -19.70 -10.27
N ALA A 64 14.70 -20.71 -10.62
CA ALA A 64 14.20 -22.02 -11.02
C ALA A 64 13.54 -22.78 -9.85
N GLN A 65 14.05 -22.61 -8.63
CA GLN A 65 13.46 -23.22 -7.43
C GLN A 65 12.27 -22.44 -6.89
N VAL A 66 12.14 -21.16 -7.15
CA VAL A 66 11.09 -20.32 -6.56
C VAL A 66 10.39 -19.57 -7.68
N PRO A 67 9.47 -20.22 -8.40
CA PRO A 67 8.66 -19.53 -9.40
C PRO A 67 7.97 -18.32 -8.77
N GLY A 68 8.02 -17.17 -9.46
CA GLY A 68 7.43 -15.92 -8.98
C GLY A 68 8.36 -15.01 -8.18
N ILE A 69 9.57 -15.46 -7.79
CA ILE A 69 10.54 -14.56 -7.15
C ILE A 69 11.01 -13.50 -8.15
N ALA A 70 11.10 -12.24 -7.71
CA ALA A 70 11.57 -11.18 -8.59
C ALA A 70 13.04 -11.43 -8.99
N SER A 71 13.37 -11.18 -10.26
CA SER A 71 14.75 -11.33 -10.75
C SER A 71 15.66 -10.17 -10.38
N THR A 72 15.07 -9.03 -10.02
CA THR A 72 15.77 -7.79 -9.69
C THR A 72 15.08 -7.13 -8.51
N GLU A 73 15.82 -6.28 -7.81
CA GLU A 73 15.28 -5.44 -6.73
C GLU A 73 14.16 -4.54 -7.23
N GLY A 74 14.37 -3.87 -8.37
CA GLY A 74 13.36 -3.02 -9.00
C GLY A 74 12.08 -3.77 -9.39
N GLY A 75 12.17 -5.06 -9.73
CA GLY A 75 10.99 -5.89 -10.00
C GLY A 75 10.12 -6.10 -8.75
N ALA A 76 10.75 -6.39 -7.61
CA ALA A 76 10.05 -6.52 -6.32
C ALA A 76 9.48 -5.17 -5.85
N GLN A 77 10.22 -4.07 -5.99
CA GLN A 77 9.71 -2.72 -5.70
C GLN A 77 8.50 -2.39 -6.58
N ALA A 78 8.59 -2.60 -7.88
CA ALA A 78 7.49 -2.33 -8.80
C ALA A 78 6.25 -3.20 -8.53
N PHE A 79 6.43 -4.42 -8.00
CA PHE A 79 5.31 -5.23 -7.53
C PHE A 79 4.61 -4.57 -6.34
N VAL A 80 5.35 -4.20 -5.29
CA VAL A 80 4.79 -3.55 -4.08
C VAL A 80 4.15 -2.21 -4.42
N SER A 81 4.80 -1.39 -5.26
CA SER A 81 4.24 -0.11 -5.70
C SER A 81 2.91 -0.28 -6.42
N ARG A 82 2.79 -1.25 -7.31
CA ARG A 82 1.53 -1.55 -8.02
C ARG A 82 0.46 -2.05 -7.05
N LEU A 83 0.81 -2.98 -6.16
CA LEU A 83 -0.12 -3.53 -5.18
C LEU A 83 -0.73 -2.42 -4.31
N VAL A 84 0.12 -1.58 -3.70
CA VAL A 84 -0.33 -0.48 -2.85
C VAL A 84 -1.14 0.55 -3.63
N THR A 85 -0.67 0.95 -4.82
CA THR A 85 -1.37 1.95 -5.65
C THR A 85 -2.76 1.46 -6.04
N GLN A 86 -2.88 0.21 -6.52
CA GLN A 86 -4.15 -0.40 -6.89
C GLN A 86 -5.09 -0.46 -5.69
N THR A 87 -4.61 -0.96 -4.56
CA THR A 87 -5.47 -1.08 -3.36
C THR A 87 -5.95 0.28 -2.86
N VAL A 88 -5.09 1.31 -2.85
CA VAL A 88 -5.50 2.68 -2.47
C VAL A 88 -6.57 3.20 -3.43
N PHE A 89 -6.41 2.97 -4.74
CA PHE A 89 -7.38 3.41 -5.74
C PHE A 89 -8.71 2.66 -5.59
N ASP A 90 -8.69 1.35 -5.37
CA ASP A 90 -9.88 0.53 -5.13
C ASP A 90 -10.69 1.03 -3.92
N VAL A 91 -10.00 1.40 -2.82
CA VAL A 91 -10.66 1.97 -1.64
C VAL A 91 -11.32 3.30 -1.97
N LEU A 92 -10.62 4.18 -2.67
CA LEU A 92 -11.12 5.51 -3.01
C LEU A 92 -12.27 5.44 -4.02
N GLU A 93 -12.20 4.54 -4.99
CA GLU A 93 -13.29 4.26 -5.94
C GLU A 93 -14.52 3.72 -5.21
N SER A 94 -14.33 2.76 -4.30
CA SER A 94 -15.41 2.23 -3.46
C SER A 94 -16.05 3.33 -2.59
N GLN A 95 -15.25 4.22 -2.00
CA GLN A 95 -15.75 5.36 -1.24
C GLN A 95 -16.50 6.36 -2.12
N GLY A 96 -15.97 6.70 -3.30
CA GLY A 96 -16.61 7.60 -4.25
C GLY A 96 -17.96 7.09 -4.72
N ARG A 97 -18.06 5.79 -5.04
CA ARG A 97 -19.33 5.13 -5.36
C ARG A 97 -20.31 5.13 -4.19
N SER A 98 -19.81 4.88 -2.98
CA SER A 98 -20.63 4.95 -1.76
C SER A 98 -21.17 6.36 -1.49
N ALA A 99 -20.48 7.38 -1.99
CA ALA A 99 -20.90 8.78 -1.96
C ALA A 99 -21.75 9.19 -3.18
N LEU A 100 -22.19 8.24 -4.02
CA LEU A 100 -23.00 8.45 -5.23
C LEU A 100 -22.32 9.36 -6.27
N LEU A 101 -20.98 9.40 -6.30
CA LEU A 101 -20.26 10.11 -7.34
C LEU A 101 -20.33 9.33 -8.67
N PRO A 102 -20.54 9.99 -9.81
CA PRO A 102 -20.43 9.34 -11.12
C PRO A 102 -19.01 8.82 -11.36
N ASP A 103 -18.87 7.68 -12.06
CA ASP A 103 -17.56 7.06 -12.33
C ASP A 103 -16.58 8.03 -13.03
N ALA A 104 -17.09 8.90 -13.92
CA ALA A 104 -16.29 9.92 -14.58
C ALA A 104 -15.67 10.93 -13.60
N VAL A 105 -16.39 11.30 -12.54
CA VAL A 105 -15.90 12.20 -11.48
C VAL A 105 -14.88 11.48 -10.61
N ILE A 106 -15.14 10.22 -10.25
CA ILE A 106 -14.19 9.39 -9.48
C ILE A 106 -12.87 9.28 -10.25
N SER A 107 -12.93 8.94 -11.53
CA SER A 107 -11.75 8.81 -12.39
C SER A 107 -10.97 10.12 -12.50
N ALA A 108 -11.66 11.27 -12.65
CA ALA A 108 -11.02 12.58 -12.67
C ALA A 108 -10.31 12.92 -11.35
N ILE A 109 -10.91 12.58 -10.20
CA ILE A 109 -10.30 12.78 -8.87
C ILE A 109 -9.08 11.87 -8.69
N LEU A 110 -9.20 10.58 -9.05
CA LEU A 110 -8.09 9.62 -8.96
C LEU A 110 -6.93 9.98 -9.90
N GLY A 111 -7.22 10.56 -11.07
CA GLY A 111 -6.21 11.08 -11.98
C GLY A 111 -5.38 12.24 -11.43
N GLN A 112 -5.85 12.87 -10.33
CA GLN A 112 -5.15 13.95 -9.61
C GLN A 112 -4.38 13.45 -8.38
N LEU A 113 -4.34 12.13 -8.15
CA LEU A 113 -3.66 11.47 -7.03
C LEU A 113 -2.40 10.74 -7.53
N GLU A 114 -1.27 11.04 -6.92
CA GLU A 114 0.00 10.36 -7.12
C GLU A 114 0.36 9.55 -5.88
N VAL A 115 0.60 8.25 -6.06
CA VAL A 115 1.06 7.34 -5.00
C VAL A 115 2.53 7.01 -5.24
N ARG A 116 3.39 7.33 -4.29
CA ARG A 116 4.81 6.93 -4.31
C ARG A 116 5.06 5.97 -3.18
N VAL A 117 5.69 4.83 -3.49
CA VAL A 117 5.94 3.77 -2.52
C VAL A 117 7.43 3.54 -2.39
N THR A 118 7.88 3.49 -1.15
CA THR A 118 9.24 3.17 -0.74
C THR A 118 9.23 1.82 -0.05
N TYR A 119 9.95 0.87 -0.63
CA TYR A 119 10.08 -0.48 -0.11
C TYR A 119 11.51 -0.97 -0.33
N LYS A 120 12.06 -1.70 0.64
CA LYS A 120 13.39 -2.30 0.59
C LYS A 120 13.26 -3.82 0.46
N PRO A 121 13.31 -4.37 -0.76
CA PRO A 121 13.16 -5.81 -0.96
C PRO A 121 14.27 -6.61 -0.28
N LEU A 122 13.90 -7.78 0.24
CA LEU A 122 14.87 -8.75 0.74
C LEU A 122 15.54 -9.49 -0.42
N ARG A 123 16.87 -9.55 -0.40
CA ARG A 123 17.66 -10.34 -1.36
C ARG A 123 17.87 -11.77 -0.86
N CYS A 124 17.28 -12.73 -1.55
CA CYS A 124 17.48 -14.15 -1.28
C CYS A 124 18.67 -14.69 -2.08
N THR A 125 19.78 -15.00 -1.40
CA THR A 125 20.98 -15.57 -2.04
C THR A 125 21.06 -17.08 -1.96
N LYS A 126 20.25 -17.67 -1.08
CA LYS A 126 19.93 -19.09 -0.95
C LYS A 126 18.47 -19.22 -0.54
N VAL A 127 17.86 -20.36 -0.86
CA VAL A 127 16.48 -20.65 -0.50
C VAL A 127 16.40 -22.05 0.08
N ILE A 128 15.62 -22.19 1.16
CA ILE A 128 15.19 -23.47 1.71
C ILE A 128 13.68 -23.53 1.57
N ARG A 129 13.16 -24.50 0.81
CA ARG A 129 11.71 -24.68 0.62
C ARG A 129 11.18 -25.75 1.55
N ASN A 130 10.08 -25.44 2.23
CA ASN A 130 9.34 -26.32 3.12
C ASN A 130 10.27 -27.24 3.92
N PRO A 131 11.17 -26.67 4.73
CA PRO A 131 12.19 -27.47 5.35
C PRO A 131 11.58 -28.55 6.25
N ASN A 132 11.76 -29.80 5.85
CA ASN A 132 11.87 -30.90 6.79
C ASN A 132 13.23 -30.79 7.49
N VAL A 133 13.32 -31.30 8.72
CA VAL A 133 14.33 -30.96 9.75
C VAL A 133 15.79 -31.35 9.41
N GLU A 134 16.12 -31.67 8.16
CA GLU A 134 17.41 -32.27 7.76
C GLU A 134 17.98 -31.67 6.47
N MET A 135 18.09 -30.35 6.38
CA MET A 135 18.86 -29.73 5.29
C MET A 135 20.04 -28.93 5.81
N VAL A 136 21.19 -29.27 5.23
CA VAL A 136 22.52 -28.77 5.53
C VAL A 136 22.97 -27.86 4.40
N MET A 137 22.98 -26.55 4.62
CA MET A 137 23.43 -25.58 3.62
C MET A 137 24.65 -24.79 4.10
N ARG A 138 25.74 -24.81 3.31
CA ARG A 138 26.81 -23.81 3.38
C ARG A 138 26.34 -22.56 2.63
N ALA A 139 25.90 -21.54 3.35
CA ALA A 139 25.52 -20.26 2.78
C ALA A 139 26.56 -19.22 3.22
N GLU A 140 27.12 -18.44 2.30
CA GLU A 140 28.06 -17.35 2.63
C GLU A 140 27.32 -16.00 2.82
N LYS A 141 25.98 -16.00 2.66
CA LYS A 141 25.08 -14.83 2.56
C LYS A 141 23.66 -15.17 3.04
N ILE A 142 22.79 -14.17 3.22
CA ILE A 142 21.40 -14.31 3.72
C ILE A 142 20.62 -15.37 2.91
N GLY A 143 20.19 -16.44 3.58
CA GLY A 143 19.28 -17.44 3.07
C GLY A 143 17.84 -17.11 3.45
N CYS A 144 16.90 -17.34 2.53
CA CYS A 144 15.47 -17.17 2.78
C CYS A 144 14.81 -18.53 3.04
N ILE A 145 13.95 -18.58 4.04
CA ILE A 145 13.14 -19.76 4.35
C ILE A 145 11.76 -19.54 3.73
N ILE A 146 11.38 -20.44 2.83
CA ILE A 146 10.13 -20.36 2.08
C ILE A 146 9.21 -21.49 2.52
N ILE A 147 8.03 -21.12 3.02
CA ILE A 147 6.95 -22.04 3.34
C ILE A 147 5.76 -21.65 2.46
N GLY A 148 5.32 -22.57 1.60
CA GLY A 148 4.32 -22.27 0.57
C GLY A 148 4.79 -21.18 -0.40
N ASN A 149 4.04 -20.08 -0.47
CA ASN A 149 4.31 -18.91 -1.32
C ASN A 149 4.87 -17.70 -0.51
N ALA A 150 5.42 -17.97 0.67
CA ALA A 150 5.83 -16.93 1.62
C ALA A 150 7.28 -17.11 2.06
N VAL A 151 8.03 -16.02 2.16
CA VAL A 151 9.24 -15.98 2.99
C VAL A 151 8.82 -15.77 4.43
N THR A 152 9.07 -16.76 5.27
CA THR A 152 8.67 -16.76 6.69
C THR A 152 9.81 -16.41 7.64
N GLY A 153 11.05 -16.42 7.14
CA GLY A 153 12.22 -16.10 7.93
C GLY A 153 13.49 -16.06 7.11
N THR A 154 14.57 -15.67 7.77
CA THR A 154 15.92 -15.63 7.21
C THR A 154 16.88 -16.50 8.02
N CYS A 155 17.93 -16.97 7.38
CA CYS A 155 19.08 -17.56 8.04
C CYS A 155 20.35 -16.80 7.62
N THR A 156 21.16 -16.42 8.61
CA THR A 156 22.43 -15.71 8.42
C THR A 156 23.59 -16.62 8.79
N TYR A 157 24.69 -16.52 8.04
CA TYR A 157 25.91 -17.28 8.28
C TYR A 157 26.90 -16.41 9.04
N VAL A 158 27.34 -16.85 10.20
CA VAL A 158 28.38 -16.17 10.98
C VAL A 158 29.62 -17.06 11.00
N ASN A 159 30.72 -16.56 10.43
CA ASN A 159 32.10 -17.05 10.58
C ASN A 159 32.33 -18.57 10.38
N GLY A 160 32.33 -19.04 9.13
CA GLY A 160 33.01 -20.29 8.73
C GLY A 160 32.34 -21.62 9.15
N ASN A 161 31.55 -21.63 10.22
CA ASN A 161 31.00 -22.85 10.83
C ASN A 161 29.47 -22.85 10.98
N GLY A 162 28.80 -21.70 10.80
CA GLY A 162 27.36 -21.57 10.99
C GLY A 162 26.56 -21.93 9.73
N MET A 163 26.61 -23.18 9.28
CA MET A 163 25.72 -23.64 8.21
C MET A 163 24.26 -23.26 8.54
N CYS A 164 23.42 -22.95 7.53
CA CYS A 164 21.96 -23.13 7.69
C CYS A 164 21.72 -24.66 7.72
N ASN A 165 22.31 -25.28 8.74
CA ASN A 165 22.27 -26.68 9.09
C ASN A 165 21.08 -26.78 10.01
N MET A 166 20.02 -27.38 9.51
CA MET A 166 19.03 -27.98 10.37
C MET A 166 19.60 -29.34 10.79
N PRO A 167 20.32 -29.39 11.92
CA PRO A 167 20.03 -30.40 12.92
C PRO A 167 19.60 -29.65 14.17
N ALA A 168 18.30 -29.74 14.47
CA ALA A 168 17.65 -29.27 15.69
C ALA A 168 17.69 -27.78 16.07
N MET A 169 18.66 -26.94 15.65
CA MET A 169 18.78 -25.54 16.14
C MET A 169 19.48 -24.57 15.17
N ALA A 170 19.09 -24.53 13.89
CA ALA A 170 19.37 -23.33 13.09
C ALA A 170 18.63 -22.14 13.73
N LYS A 171 19.31 -21.03 14.02
CA LYS A 171 18.64 -19.79 14.44
C LYS A 171 17.88 -19.24 13.23
N VAL A 172 16.65 -19.72 13.05
CA VAL A 172 15.67 -19.10 12.16
C VAL A 172 15.37 -17.74 12.77
N GLU A 173 15.81 -16.70 12.09
CA GLU A 173 15.51 -15.34 12.49
C GLU A 173 14.23 -14.89 11.76
N PRO A 174 13.38 -14.11 12.43
CA PRO A 174 12.28 -13.45 11.75
C PRO A 174 12.83 -12.54 10.66
N VAL A 175 12.03 -12.29 9.62
CA VAL A 175 12.42 -11.37 8.55
C VAL A 175 12.75 -9.99 9.16
N PRO A 176 13.91 -9.38 8.86
CA PRO A 176 14.29 -8.10 9.43
C PRO A 176 13.26 -7.00 9.17
N VAL A 177 13.07 -6.10 10.13
CA VAL A 177 12.07 -5.01 10.10
C VAL A 177 12.20 -4.08 8.88
N ASP A 178 13.42 -3.93 8.39
CA ASP A 178 13.76 -3.19 7.16
C ASP A 178 13.04 -3.72 5.91
N HIS A 179 12.69 -5.01 5.90
CA HIS A 179 12.07 -5.68 4.76
C HIS A 179 10.58 -5.95 4.95
N THR A 180 10.06 -5.69 6.16
CA THR A 180 8.65 -5.90 6.57
C THR A 180 7.90 -4.60 6.83
N SER A 181 8.47 -3.48 6.36
CA SER A 181 7.83 -2.17 6.35
C SER A 181 7.67 -1.65 4.93
N ILE A 182 6.54 -1.00 4.66
CA ILE A 182 6.25 -0.32 3.39
C ILE A 182 5.91 1.11 3.75
N SER A 183 6.67 2.08 3.25
CA SER A 183 6.35 3.49 3.44
C SER A 183 6.06 4.15 2.10
N GLY A 184 5.55 5.38 2.13
CA GLY A 184 5.27 6.09 0.89
C GLY A 184 4.60 7.42 1.13
N THR A 185 4.29 8.09 0.03
CA THR A 185 3.54 9.34 0.03
C THR A 185 2.33 9.24 -0.88
N LEU A 186 1.27 9.93 -0.47
CA LEU A 186 0.10 10.19 -1.31
C LEU A 186 0.08 11.70 -1.55
N SER A 187 0.20 12.12 -2.80
CA SER A 187 0.17 13.52 -3.20
C SER A 187 -1.06 13.77 -4.05
N THR A 188 -1.85 14.79 -3.72
CA THR A 188 -3.04 15.13 -4.50
C THR A 188 -3.05 16.59 -4.87
N THR A 189 -3.51 16.86 -6.09
CA THR A 189 -3.85 18.20 -6.59
C THR A 189 -5.34 18.48 -6.54
N ASN A 190 -6.16 17.52 -6.10
CA ASN A 190 -7.60 17.69 -5.98
C ASN A 190 -7.95 18.50 -4.72
N ILE A 191 -8.73 19.58 -4.88
CA ILE A 191 -9.06 20.48 -3.76
C ILE A 191 -9.87 19.80 -2.64
N ILE A 192 -10.72 18.82 -2.97
CA ILE A 192 -11.49 18.09 -1.95
C ILE A 192 -10.55 17.23 -1.12
N MET A 193 -9.75 16.39 -1.78
CA MET A 193 -8.82 15.48 -1.09
C MET A 193 -7.71 16.22 -0.35
N ALA A 194 -7.28 17.37 -0.85
CA ALA A 194 -6.26 18.19 -0.22
C ALA A 194 -6.70 18.75 1.14
N ASN A 195 -8.01 18.98 1.31
CA ASN A 195 -8.62 19.47 2.54
C ASN A 195 -9.03 18.34 3.51
N TRP A 196 -8.78 17.08 3.15
CA TRP A 196 -9.07 15.96 4.05
C TRP A 196 -8.18 16.00 5.29
N SER A 197 -8.79 15.69 6.44
CA SER A 197 -8.05 15.57 7.68
C SER A 197 -7.10 14.35 7.64
N ALA A 198 -6.08 14.36 8.50
CA ALA A 198 -5.21 13.19 8.66
C ALA A 198 -5.98 11.92 9.05
N GLU A 199 -7.11 12.05 9.73
CA GLU A 199 -7.99 10.94 10.08
C GLU A 199 -8.71 10.34 8.86
N MET A 200 -9.19 11.18 7.94
CA MET A 200 -9.79 10.70 6.69
C MET A 200 -8.78 9.91 5.86
N TRP A 201 -7.56 10.42 5.74
CA TRP A 201 -6.47 9.72 5.06
C TRP A 201 -6.09 8.41 5.76
N ARG A 202 -6.00 8.42 7.09
CA ARG A 202 -5.77 7.20 7.89
C ARG A 202 -6.87 6.17 7.65
N ASN A 203 -8.13 6.59 7.54
CA ASN A 203 -9.24 5.69 7.22
C ASN A 203 -9.09 5.05 5.83
N VAL A 204 -8.60 5.78 4.84
CA VAL A 204 -8.30 5.23 3.50
C VAL A 204 -7.19 4.17 3.59
N VAL A 205 -6.06 4.51 4.21
CA VAL A 205 -4.91 3.58 4.30
C VAL A 205 -5.26 2.35 5.13
N ASN A 206 -6.00 2.50 6.24
CA ASN A 206 -6.45 1.36 7.05
C ASN A 206 -7.42 0.46 6.29
N ARG A 207 -8.34 1.02 5.47
CA ARG A 207 -9.20 0.22 4.61
C ARG A 207 -8.40 -0.50 3.53
N ALA A 208 -7.35 0.12 2.99
CA ALA A 208 -6.47 -0.52 2.02
C ALA A 208 -5.75 -1.73 2.64
N ILE A 209 -5.19 -1.59 3.84
CA ILE A 209 -4.61 -2.73 4.57
C ILE A 209 -5.66 -3.82 4.79
N ARG A 210 -6.89 -3.46 5.18
CA ARG A 210 -7.95 -4.44 5.40
C ARG A 210 -8.34 -5.19 4.13
N LEU A 211 -8.31 -4.54 2.97
CA LEU A 211 -8.50 -5.21 1.68
C LEU A 211 -7.36 -6.19 1.40
N LEU A 212 -6.11 -5.81 1.66
CA LEU A 212 -4.96 -6.70 1.51
C LEU A 212 -5.03 -7.89 2.49
N SER A 213 -5.48 -7.65 3.72
CA SER A 213 -5.60 -8.66 4.78
C SER A 213 -6.80 -9.60 4.61
N SER A 214 -7.78 -9.28 3.76
CA SER A 214 -8.93 -10.14 3.46
C SER A 214 -8.90 -10.72 2.05
N GLY A 215 -7.89 -10.34 1.26
CA GLY A 215 -7.70 -10.75 -0.12
C GLY A 215 -6.63 -11.83 -0.27
N PRO A 216 -6.02 -11.94 -1.46
CA PRO A 216 -5.04 -12.98 -1.75
C PRO A 216 -3.73 -12.88 -0.95
N PHE A 217 -3.57 -11.81 -0.16
CA PHE A 217 -2.41 -11.57 0.69
C PHE A 217 -2.71 -11.64 2.19
N GLU A 218 -3.86 -12.20 2.59
CA GLU A 218 -4.33 -12.31 3.97
C GLU A 218 -3.24 -12.74 4.95
N SER A 219 -2.58 -13.87 4.68
CA SER A 219 -1.56 -14.46 5.57
C SER A 219 -0.31 -13.59 5.75
N HIS A 220 -0.12 -12.58 4.90
CA HIS A 220 1.00 -11.65 4.95
C HIS A 220 0.65 -10.33 5.64
N PHE A 221 -0.61 -9.87 5.47
CA PHE A 221 -1.08 -8.56 5.95
C PHE A 221 -2.00 -8.63 7.19
N PHE A 222 -2.31 -9.83 7.72
CA PHE A 222 -3.24 -10.00 8.86
C PHE A 222 -2.89 -9.14 10.08
N SER A 223 -1.60 -8.99 10.40
CA SER A 223 -1.09 -8.18 11.52
C SER A 223 -0.60 -6.80 11.10
N ALA A 224 -0.78 -6.42 9.83
CA ALA A 224 -0.27 -5.16 9.33
C ALA A 224 -1.09 -3.97 9.87
N THR A 225 -0.41 -2.87 10.16
CA THR A 225 -1.03 -1.63 10.62
C THR A 225 -0.46 -0.44 9.86
N ALA A 226 -1.28 0.60 9.64
CA ALA A 226 -0.85 1.83 9.00
C ALA A 226 -0.84 3.01 9.96
N THR A 227 0.16 3.87 9.78
CA THR A 227 0.18 5.23 10.32
C THR A 227 0.22 6.24 9.19
N VAL A 228 -0.34 7.43 9.43
CA VAL A 228 -0.36 8.55 8.49
C VAL A 228 0.08 9.81 9.24
N SER A 229 0.97 10.58 8.60
CA SER A 229 1.53 11.84 9.10
C SER A 229 1.54 12.91 8.02
#